data_AF-A0A7X1FHQ6-F1
#
_entry.id   AF-A0A7X1FHQ6-F1
#
_cell.length_a   1.000
_cell.length_b   1.000
_cell.length_c   1.000
_cell.angle_alpha   90.00
_cell.angle_beta   90.00
_cell.angle_gamma   90.00
#
_symmetry.space_group_name_H-M   'P 1'
#
loop_
_entity.id
_entity.type
_entity.pdbx_description
1 polymer ?
#
loop_
_entity_poly.entity_id
_entity_poly.type
_entity_poly.pdbx_seq_one_letter_code
_entity_poly.pdbx_strand_id
1 'polypeptide(L)'
;MAHELYTRTNQKIYFAGLALEALARAQEGRAMNAQALVQAGRESVLFHLYGALLGLCHEIAGFYRLPQAGASRVEQILNREVLENIAIPELAELVELAQSPQSWLAQLLTAYGTLLQPPRAPHKPKGDVTQPLIVAVSLDEEEPPELGHEELESWRQNLKALAIRFRDGLNEC
;
A
#
# COMPACT_ATOMS: atom_id res chain seq x y z
N MET A 1 -19.06 5.45 -19.78
CA MET A 1 -18.70 4.29 -18.95
C MET A 1 -17.19 4.00 -18.93
N ALA A 2 -16.48 3.67 -20.03
CA ALA A 2 -15.04 3.32 -19.98
C ALA A 2 -14.04 4.48 -19.64
N HIS A 3 -14.52 5.72 -19.48
CA HIS A 3 -13.68 6.91 -19.24
C HIS A 3 -13.97 7.62 -17.91
N GLU A 4 -14.84 7.05 -17.06
CA GLU A 4 -15.13 7.63 -15.75
C GLU A 4 -14.04 7.25 -14.76
N LEU A 5 -13.54 8.22 -13.98
CA LEU A 5 -12.38 8.08 -13.08
C LEU A 5 -12.54 6.89 -12.11
N TYR A 6 -13.76 6.62 -11.65
CA TYR A 6 -14.04 5.50 -10.74
C TYR A 6 -13.80 4.12 -11.34
N THR A 7 -13.78 4.00 -12.67
CA THR A 7 -13.54 2.74 -13.37
C THR A 7 -12.16 2.19 -13.02
N ARG A 8 -11.16 3.08 -12.90
CA ARG A 8 -9.77 2.68 -12.63
C ARG A 8 -9.59 2.20 -11.19
N THR A 9 -10.21 2.87 -10.22
CA THR A 9 -10.22 2.45 -8.81
C THR A 9 -10.86 1.08 -8.66
N ASN A 10 -12.05 0.88 -9.24
CA ASN A 10 -12.76 -0.40 -9.15
C ASN A 10 -11.98 -1.53 -9.82
N GLN A 11 -11.39 -1.27 -10.99
CA GLN A 11 -10.53 -2.24 -11.69
C GLN A 11 -9.33 -2.64 -10.83
N LYS A 12 -8.66 -1.68 -10.18
CA LYS A 12 -7.49 -1.96 -9.35
C LYS A 12 -7.85 -2.72 -8.07
N ILE A 13 -8.99 -2.42 -7.43
CA ILE A 13 -9.52 -3.19 -6.29
C ILE A 13 -9.84 -4.63 -6.72
N TYR A 14 -10.40 -4.81 -7.92
CA TYR A 14 -10.67 -6.14 -8.46
C TYR A 14 -9.37 -6.92 -8.71
N PHE A 15 -8.38 -6.30 -9.37
CA PHE A 15 -7.09 -6.95 -9.62
C PHE A 15 -6.30 -7.27 -8.36
N ALA A 16 -6.41 -6.45 -7.30
CA ALA A 16 -5.86 -6.80 -5.99
C ALA A 16 -6.50 -8.09 -5.45
N GLY A 17 -7.81 -8.28 -5.65
CA GLY A 17 -8.50 -9.53 -5.29
C GLY A 17 -7.99 -10.74 -6.07
N LEU A 18 -7.80 -10.61 -7.38
CA LEU A 18 -7.19 -11.67 -8.21
C LEU A 18 -5.77 -12.03 -7.76
N ALA A 19 -4.98 -11.02 -7.41
CA ALA A 19 -3.62 -11.23 -6.91
C ALA A 19 -3.60 -11.92 -5.53
N LEU A 20 -4.57 -11.61 -4.66
CA LEU A 20 -4.74 -12.29 -3.37
C LEU A 20 -5.13 -13.76 -3.54
N GLU A 21 -6.04 -14.08 -4.46
CA GLU A 21 -6.36 -15.48 -4.80
C GLU A 21 -5.13 -16.24 -5.30
N ALA A 22 -4.30 -15.61 -6.14
CA ALA A 22 -3.06 -16.21 -6.61
C ALA A 22 -2.04 -16.40 -5.47
N LEU A 23 -1.94 -15.43 -4.55
CA LEU A 23 -1.09 -15.51 -3.36
C LEU A 23 -1.52 -16.68 -2.45
N ALA A 24 -2.82 -16.82 -2.16
CA ALA A 24 -3.34 -17.92 -1.34
C ALA A 24 -2.99 -19.29 -1.95
N ARG A 25 -3.19 -19.46 -3.26
CA ARG A 25 -2.80 -20.69 -3.97
C ARG A 25 -1.30 -20.96 -3.92
N ALA A 26 -0.47 -19.91 -3.98
CA ALA A 26 0.98 -20.03 -3.89
C ALA A 26 1.43 -20.47 -2.48
N GLN A 27 0.76 -19.99 -1.43
CA GLN A 27 1.03 -20.35 -0.04
C GLN A 27 0.65 -21.80 0.27
N GLU A 28 -0.42 -22.32 -0.32
CA GLU A 28 -0.84 -23.72 -0.18
C GLU A 28 -0.02 -24.68 -1.07
N GLY A 29 0.60 -24.14 -2.13
CA GLY A 29 1.31 -24.90 -3.15
C GLY A 29 2.61 -25.51 -2.66
N ARG A 30 2.90 -26.74 -3.10
CA ARG A 30 4.19 -27.42 -2.90
C ARG A 30 5.13 -27.30 -4.09
N ALA A 31 4.89 -26.33 -4.96
CA ALA A 31 5.72 -26.13 -6.15
C ALA A 31 7.16 -25.77 -5.73
N MET A 32 8.15 -26.19 -6.52
CA MET A 32 9.56 -25.89 -6.24
C MET A 32 9.83 -24.38 -6.17
N ASN A 33 9.01 -23.57 -6.85
CA ASN A 33 9.08 -22.11 -6.88
C ASN A 33 8.05 -21.42 -5.95
N ALA A 34 7.48 -22.12 -4.96
CA ALA A 34 6.42 -21.59 -4.10
C ALA A 34 6.81 -20.25 -3.43
N GLN A 35 8.02 -20.14 -2.89
CA GLN A 35 8.50 -18.90 -2.26
C GLN A 35 8.54 -17.71 -3.23
N ALA A 36 9.01 -17.93 -4.47
CA ALA A 36 9.03 -16.89 -5.49
C ALA A 36 7.61 -16.48 -5.92
N LEU A 37 6.68 -17.44 -6.00
CA LEU A 37 5.27 -17.18 -6.30
C LEU A 37 4.58 -16.39 -5.18
N VAL A 38 4.87 -16.71 -3.91
CA VAL A 38 4.37 -15.98 -2.75
C VAL A 38 4.87 -14.53 -2.78
N GLN A 39 6.17 -14.32 -3.01
CA GLN A 39 6.74 -12.97 -3.09
C GLN A 39 6.14 -12.17 -4.25
N ALA A 40 6.08 -12.75 -5.46
CA ALA A 40 5.46 -12.11 -6.61
C ALA A 40 3.98 -11.78 -6.38
N GLY A 41 3.26 -12.65 -5.69
CA GLY A 41 1.88 -12.43 -5.27
C GLY A 41 1.75 -11.21 -4.37
N ARG A 42 2.55 -11.12 -3.30
CA ARG A 42 2.55 -9.96 -2.38
C ARG A 42 2.82 -8.64 -3.11
N GLU A 43 3.86 -8.61 -3.95
CA GLU A 43 4.20 -7.42 -4.74
C GLU A 43 3.07 -7.00 -5.68
N SER A 44 2.43 -7.98 -6.33
CA SER A 44 1.28 -7.73 -7.22
C SER A 44 0.10 -7.14 -6.46
N VAL A 45 -0.21 -7.64 -5.26
CA VAL A 45 -1.27 -7.09 -4.41
C VAL A 45 -0.95 -5.64 -4.03
N LEU A 46 0.26 -5.36 -3.54
CA LEU A 46 0.70 -4.01 -3.18
C LEU A 46 0.61 -3.03 -4.36
N PHE A 47 1.06 -3.46 -5.54
CA PHE A 47 0.97 -2.67 -6.77
C PHE A 47 -0.47 -2.32 -7.13
N HIS A 48 -1.39 -3.27 -7.00
CA HIS A 48 -2.80 -3.04 -7.29
C HIS A 48 -3.49 -2.18 -6.23
N LEU A 49 -3.18 -2.37 -4.94
CA LEU A 49 -3.70 -1.53 -3.85
C LEU A 49 -3.24 -0.08 -3.96
N TYR A 50 -1.94 0.16 -4.21
CA TYR A 50 -1.42 1.50 -4.48
C TYR A 50 -2.11 2.14 -5.71
N GLY A 51 -2.29 1.36 -6.78
CA GLY A 51 -2.98 1.82 -7.97
C GLY A 51 -4.45 2.17 -7.73
N ALA A 52 -5.14 1.44 -6.85
CA ALA A 52 -6.51 1.72 -6.45
C ALA A 52 -6.60 3.01 -5.62
N LEU A 53 -5.68 3.19 -4.67
CA LEU A 53 -5.58 4.42 -3.88
C LEU A 53 -5.31 5.65 -4.76
N LEU A 54 -4.39 5.54 -5.73
CA LEU A 54 -4.14 6.61 -6.69
C LEU A 54 -5.38 6.92 -7.52
N GLY A 55 -6.11 5.89 -7.98
CA GLY A 55 -7.39 6.07 -8.67
C GLY A 55 -8.41 6.82 -7.82
N LEU A 56 -8.55 6.46 -6.53
CA LEU A 56 -9.45 7.14 -5.61
C LEU A 56 -9.05 8.61 -5.40
N CYS A 57 -7.75 8.88 -5.28
CA CYS A 57 -7.23 10.26 -5.21
C CYS A 57 -7.55 11.04 -6.48
N HIS A 58 -7.49 10.42 -7.66
CA HIS A 58 -7.90 11.05 -8.93
C HIS A 58 -9.40 11.34 -8.99
N GLU A 59 -10.25 10.44 -8.49
CA GLU A 59 -11.69 10.69 -8.39
C GLU A 59 -11.98 11.94 -7.55
N ILE A 60 -11.42 12.01 -6.34
CA ILE A 60 -11.63 13.13 -5.41
C ILE A 60 -11.05 14.43 -6.01
N ALA A 61 -9.79 14.40 -6.45
CA ALA A 61 -9.14 15.56 -7.06
C ALA A 61 -9.86 16.04 -8.33
N GLY A 62 -10.40 15.11 -9.14
CA GLY A 62 -11.18 15.43 -10.32
C GLY A 62 -12.53 16.06 -9.99
N PHE A 63 -13.24 15.54 -8.97
CA PHE A 63 -14.51 16.10 -8.50
C PHE A 63 -14.34 17.55 -8.03
N TYR A 64 -13.34 17.80 -7.19
CA TYR A 64 -13.05 19.14 -6.67
C TYR A 64 -12.20 20.01 -7.61
N ARG A 65 -11.87 19.53 -8.82
CA ARG A 65 -11.07 20.24 -9.85
C ARG A 65 -9.71 20.72 -9.34
N LEU A 66 -9.05 19.91 -8.52
CA LEU A 66 -7.74 20.22 -8.00
C LEU A 66 -6.67 20.17 -9.10
N PRO A 67 -5.63 21.03 -9.06
CA PRO A 67 -4.51 20.98 -10.00
C PRO A 67 -3.82 19.62 -10.06
N GLN A 68 -3.87 18.85 -8.97
CA GLN A 68 -3.24 17.54 -8.80
C GLN A 68 -4.09 16.39 -9.39
N ALA A 69 -5.22 16.65 -10.04
CA ALA A 69 -6.07 15.60 -10.63
C ALA A 69 -5.34 14.71 -11.66
N GLY A 70 -4.24 15.20 -12.24
CA GLY A 70 -3.37 14.45 -13.16
C GLY A 70 -2.11 13.85 -12.52
N ALA A 71 -2.00 13.82 -11.19
CA ALA A 71 -0.79 13.36 -10.51
C ALA A 71 -0.43 11.90 -10.87
N SER A 72 0.86 11.61 -10.94
CA SER A 72 1.35 10.26 -11.27
C SER A 72 1.53 9.37 -10.04
N ARG A 73 1.54 9.97 -8.84
CA ARG A 73 1.86 9.33 -7.57
C ARG A 73 0.93 9.82 -6.48
N VAL A 74 0.61 8.94 -5.53
CA VAL A 74 -0.26 9.26 -4.39
C VAL A 74 0.34 10.39 -3.55
N GLU A 75 1.66 10.37 -3.33
CA GLU A 75 2.35 11.36 -2.49
C GLU A 75 2.27 12.80 -3.05
N GLN A 76 1.97 12.95 -4.35
CA GLN A 76 1.75 14.27 -4.96
C GLN A 76 0.38 14.87 -4.60
N ILE A 77 -0.57 14.04 -4.14
CA ILE A 77 -1.92 14.44 -3.71
C ILE A 77 -2.01 14.42 -2.18
N LEU A 78 -1.54 13.35 -1.54
CA LEU A 78 -1.58 13.18 -0.08
C LEU A 78 -0.35 13.83 0.57
N ASN A 79 -0.31 15.15 0.57
CA ASN A 79 0.71 15.92 1.29
C ASN A 79 0.09 17.03 2.14
N ARG A 80 0.86 17.52 3.10
CA ARG A 80 0.42 18.52 4.08
C ARG A 80 0.03 19.86 3.45
N GLU A 81 0.70 20.25 2.36
CA GLU A 81 0.41 21.50 1.65
C GLU A 81 -0.98 21.47 1.00
N VAL A 82 -1.43 20.31 0.51
CA VAL A 82 -2.80 20.15 -0.04
C VAL A 82 -3.85 20.30 1.06
N LEU A 83 -3.60 19.79 2.27
CA LEU A 83 -4.52 19.95 3.41
C LEU A 83 -4.64 21.38 3.90
N GLU A 84 -3.51 22.07 4.04
CA GLU A 84 -3.48 23.42 4.61
C GLU A 84 -4.21 24.44 3.73
N ASN A 85 -4.39 24.13 2.44
CA ASN A 85 -5.02 25.02 1.46
C ASN A 85 -6.46 24.66 1.10
N ILE A 86 -6.94 23.45 1.40
CA ILE A 86 -8.23 22.94 0.89
C ILE A 86 -9.00 22.15 1.95
N ALA A 87 -10.20 22.61 2.30
CA ALA A 87 -11.13 21.91 3.20
C ALA A 87 -11.94 20.81 2.45
N ILE A 88 -11.27 19.75 2.01
CA ILE A 88 -11.92 18.55 1.46
C ILE A 88 -11.86 17.43 2.50
N PRO A 89 -13.00 17.02 3.09
CA PRO A 89 -13.04 16.01 4.15
C PRO A 89 -12.39 14.67 3.77
N GLU A 90 -12.62 14.19 2.54
CA GLU A 90 -12.10 12.90 2.06
C GLU A 90 -10.57 12.90 1.95
N LEU A 91 -9.98 14.01 1.48
CA LEU A 91 -8.53 14.16 1.43
C LEU A 91 -7.93 14.36 2.81
N ALA A 92 -8.59 15.12 3.69
CA ALA A 92 -8.19 15.26 5.09
C ALA A 92 -8.05 13.89 5.76
N GLU A 93 -9.08 13.06 5.65
CA GLU A 93 -9.06 11.72 6.22
C GLU A 93 -7.96 10.82 5.62
N LEU A 94 -7.78 10.82 4.29
CA LEU A 94 -6.71 10.04 3.65
C LEU A 94 -5.32 10.48 4.10
N VAL A 95 -5.10 11.78 4.30
CA VAL A 95 -3.81 12.28 4.77
C VAL A 95 -3.59 11.94 6.25
N GLU A 96 -4.61 12.05 7.10
CA GLU A 96 -4.52 11.63 8.51
C GLU A 96 -4.16 10.15 8.63
N LEU A 97 -4.82 9.30 7.82
CA LEU A 97 -4.47 7.88 7.72
C LEU A 97 -3.02 7.72 7.23
N ALA A 98 -2.61 8.38 6.14
CA ALA A 98 -1.26 8.26 5.59
C ALA A 98 -0.16 8.74 6.56
N GLN A 99 -0.46 9.69 7.45
CA GLN A 99 0.48 10.21 8.44
C GLN A 99 0.53 9.40 9.74
N SER A 100 -0.46 8.54 9.99
CA SER A 100 -0.55 7.70 11.19
C SER A 100 0.19 6.37 10.94
N PRO A 101 1.41 6.14 11.49
CA PRO A 101 2.27 5.01 11.09
C PRO A 101 1.64 3.63 11.31
N GLN A 102 0.74 3.51 12.28
CA GLN A 102 0.02 2.28 12.61
C GLN A 102 -1.23 2.07 11.75
N SER A 103 -1.59 3.03 10.88
CA SER A 103 -2.71 2.86 9.97
C SER A 103 -2.34 1.91 8.84
N TRP A 104 -3.34 1.20 8.33
CA TRP A 104 -3.19 0.35 7.16
C TRP A 104 -2.69 1.13 5.94
N LEU A 105 -3.03 2.42 5.82
CA LEU A 105 -2.66 3.25 4.69
C LEU A 105 -1.19 3.64 4.73
N ALA A 106 -0.68 4.05 5.91
CA ALA A 106 0.73 4.36 6.09
C ALA A 106 1.61 3.12 5.87
N GLN A 107 1.15 1.96 6.35
CA GLN A 107 1.81 0.67 6.14
C GLN A 107 1.80 0.26 4.66
N LEU A 108 0.69 0.43 3.96
CA LEU A 108 0.59 0.20 2.51
C LEU A 108 1.58 1.09 1.74
N LEU A 109 1.62 2.39 2.02
CA LEU A 109 2.53 3.33 1.35
C LEU A 109 4.00 2.99 1.63
N THR A 110 4.32 2.61 2.87
CA THR A 110 5.66 2.17 3.25
C THR A 110 6.04 0.88 2.52
N ALA A 111 5.18 -0.14 2.56
CA ALA A 111 5.41 -1.43 1.92
C ALA A 111 5.51 -1.33 0.39
N TYR A 112 4.72 -0.47 -0.25
CA TYR A 112 4.88 -0.20 -1.68
C TYR A 112 6.19 0.55 -1.96
N GLY A 113 6.56 1.51 -1.11
CA GLY A 113 7.80 2.26 -1.22
C GLY A 113 9.05 1.40 -1.12
N THR A 114 9.05 0.32 -0.32
CA THR A 114 10.18 -0.62 -0.22
C THR A 114 10.41 -1.39 -1.52
N LEU A 115 9.37 -1.69 -2.30
CA LEU A 115 9.50 -2.36 -3.60
C LEU A 115 10.31 -1.56 -4.63
N LEU A 116 10.37 -0.24 -4.45
CA LEU A 116 11.07 0.68 -5.33
C LEU A 116 12.52 0.94 -4.88
N GLN A 117 12.94 0.40 -3.73
CA GLN A 117 14.29 0.55 -3.23
C GLN A 117 15.23 -0.47 -3.89
N PRO A 118 16.52 -0.13 -4.09
CA PRO A 118 17.50 -1.09 -4.57
C PRO A 118 17.64 -2.26 -3.57
N PRO A 119 18.00 -3.47 -4.05
CA PRO A 119 18.31 -4.59 -3.16
C PRO A 119 19.36 -4.19 -2.13
N ARG A 120 19.05 -4.40 -0.85
CA ARG A 120 20.00 -4.17 0.24
C ARG A 120 20.83 -5.44 0.43
N ALA A 121 22.15 -5.29 0.51
CA ALA A 121 22.99 -6.41 0.91
C ALA A 121 22.58 -6.83 2.33
N PRO A 122 22.45 -8.14 2.61
CA PRO A 122 22.17 -8.61 3.96
C PRO A 122 23.24 -8.04 4.89
N HIS A 123 22.81 -7.37 5.96
CA HIS A 123 23.72 -6.82 6.95
C HIS A 123 24.41 -7.99 7.65
N LYS A 124 25.64 -8.31 7.24
CA LYS A 124 26.48 -9.21 8.01
C LYS A 124 26.99 -8.40 9.20
N PRO A 125 26.57 -8.68 10.45
CA PRO A 125 27.20 -8.05 11.59
C PRO A 125 28.70 -8.33 11.49
N LYS A 126 29.51 -7.27 11.49
CA LYS A 126 30.97 -7.41 11.51
C LYS A 126 31.32 -8.09 12.83
N GLY A 127 31.64 -9.37 12.79
CA GLY A 127 32.18 -10.07 13.94
C GLY A 127 33.48 -9.39 14.37
N ASP A 128 33.49 -8.80 15.55
CA ASP A 128 34.72 -8.32 16.18
C ASP A 128 35.53 -9.54 16.62
N VAL A 129 36.68 -9.75 15.97
CA VAL A 129 37.55 -10.93 16.16
C VAL A 129 38.23 -10.91 17.55
N THR A 130 38.03 -9.85 18.34
CA THR A 130 38.72 -9.65 19.62
C THR A 130 37.84 -9.78 20.86
N GLN A 131 36.54 -10.07 20.73
CA GLN A 131 35.63 -10.12 21.88
C GLN A 131 35.51 -11.53 22.50
N PRO A 132 35.44 -11.63 23.85
CA PRO A 132 35.28 -12.91 24.55
C PRO A 132 33.92 -13.56 24.25
N LEU A 133 33.89 -14.90 24.31
CA LEU A 133 32.86 -15.89 23.93
C LEU A 133 31.43 -15.73 24.54
N ILE A 134 30.94 -14.52 24.76
CA ILE A 134 29.53 -14.25 24.95
C ILE A 134 29.07 -13.55 23.68
N VAL A 135 28.44 -14.32 22.79
CA VAL A 135 27.72 -13.76 21.65
C VAL A 135 26.53 -13.00 22.22
N ALA A 136 26.67 -11.69 22.38
CA ALA A 136 25.52 -10.81 22.48
C ALA A 136 24.81 -10.88 21.12
N VAL A 137 23.85 -11.78 21.01
CA VAL A 137 22.92 -11.79 19.89
C VAL A 137 22.09 -10.52 20.06
N SER A 138 22.38 -9.49 19.26
CA SER A 138 21.41 -8.41 19.06
C SER A 138 20.16 -9.06 18.49
N LEU A 139 19.10 -9.12 19.31
CA LEU A 139 17.74 -9.50 18.90
C LEU A 139 17.08 -8.41 18.03
N ASP A 140 17.80 -7.34 17.70
CA ASP A 140 17.25 -6.10 17.13
C ASP A 140 17.05 -6.12 15.60
N GLU A 141 17.33 -7.23 14.92
CA GLU A 141 17.05 -7.38 13.48
C GLU A 141 16.26 -8.67 13.22
N GLU A 142 15.13 -8.87 13.91
CA GLU A 142 14.06 -9.68 13.32
C GLU A 142 13.60 -8.94 12.06
N GLU A 143 13.81 -9.54 10.88
CA GLU A 143 13.19 -9.06 9.65
C GLU A 143 11.69 -8.88 9.96
N PRO A 144 11.12 -7.68 9.72
CA PRO A 144 9.73 -7.44 10.04
C PRO A 144 8.89 -8.52 9.37
N PRO A 145 7.90 -9.08 10.09
CA PRO A 145 7.13 -10.22 9.61
C PRO A 145 6.59 -9.92 8.21
N GLU A 146 6.79 -10.86 7.28
CA GLU A 146 6.34 -10.67 5.92
C GLU A 146 4.82 -10.48 5.88
N LEU A 147 4.35 -9.49 5.12
CA LEU A 147 2.93 -9.17 5.01
C LEU A 147 2.09 -10.41 4.68
N GLY A 148 1.12 -10.68 5.54
CA GLY A 148 0.23 -11.83 5.44
C GLY A 148 -0.89 -11.62 4.42
N HIS A 149 -1.47 -12.72 3.93
CA HIS A 149 -2.64 -12.67 3.05
C HIS A 149 -3.82 -11.95 3.73
N GLU A 150 -4.11 -12.29 4.99
CA GLU A 150 -5.22 -11.70 5.75
C GLU A 150 -5.07 -10.19 5.92
N GLU A 151 -3.86 -9.72 6.21
CA GLU A 151 -3.55 -8.31 6.34
C GLU A 151 -3.77 -7.56 5.03
N LEU A 152 -3.24 -8.08 3.92
CA LEU A 152 -3.43 -7.51 2.59
C LEU A 152 -4.91 -7.48 2.14
N GLU A 153 -5.68 -8.54 2.42
CA GLU A 153 -7.12 -8.54 2.16
C GLU A 153 -7.85 -7.52 3.05
N SER A 154 -7.45 -7.35 4.31
CA SER A 154 -8.01 -6.31 5.18
C SER A 154 -7.78 -4.91 4.62
N TRP A 155 -6.59 -4.63 4.07
CA TRP A 155 -6.28 -3.36 3.43
C TRP A 155 -7.12 -3.14 2.17
N ARG A 156 -7.36 -4.20 1.38
CA ARG A 156 -8.26 -4.15 0.22
C ARG A 156 -9.69 -3.80 0.62
N GLN A 157 -10.20 -4.41 1.69
CA GLN A 157 -11.56 -4.14 2.19
C GLN A 157 -11.67 -2.72 2.76
N ASN A 158 -10.67 -2.26 3.52
CA ASN A 158 -10.63 -0.88 4.01
C ASN A 158 -10.65 0.14 2.87
N LEU A 159 -9.84 -0.07 1.83
CA LEU A 159 -9.82 0.81 0.65
C LEU A 159 -11.15 0.78 -0.12
N LYS A 160 -11.76 -0.40 -0.26
CA LYS A 160 -13.09 -0.53 -0.88
C LYS A 160 -14.16 0.21 -0.08
N ALA A 161 -14.14 0.10 1.25
CA ALA A 161 -15.07 0.79 2.13
C ALA A 161 -14.91 2.31 2.05
N LEU A 162 -13.66 2.82 2.03
CA LEU A 162 -13.39 4.25 1.81
C LEU A 162 -13.95 4.71 0.46
N ALA A 163 -13.68 3.98 -0.62
CA ALA A 163 -14.13 4.35 -1.96
C ALA A 163 -15.66 4.45 -2.04
N ILE A 164 -16.39 3.53 -1.41
CA ILE A 164 -17.86 3.58 -1.34
C ILE A 164 -18.31 4.81 -0.56
N ARG A 165 -17.81 4.97 0.68
CA ARG A 165 -18.25 6.05 1.56
C ARG A 165 -17.94 7.45 0.99
N PHE A 166 -16.77 7.62 0.40
CA PHE A 166 -16.41 8.90 -0.24
C PHE A 166 -17.31 9.19 -1.43
N ARG A 167 -17.62 8.20 -2.28
CA ARG A 167 -18.55 8.41 -3.40
C ARG A 167 -19.95 8.77 -2.93
N ASP A 168 -20.42 8.16 -1.85
CA ASP A 168 -21.72 8.50 -1.26
C ASP A 168 -21.71 9.98 -0.80
N GLY A 169 -20.68 10.41 -0.06
CA GLY A 169 -20.52 11.81 0.35
C GLY A 169 -20.41 12.80 -0.81
N LEU A 170 -19.71 12.43 -1.90
CA LEU A 170 -19.59 13.26 -3.10
C LEU A 170 -20.92 13.39 -3.87
N ASN A 171 -21.79 12.38 -3.81
CA ASN A 171 -23.12 12.40 -4.45
C ASN A 171 -24.18 13.15 -3.61
N GLU A 172 -23.94 13.30 -2.31
CA GLU A 172 -24.84 14.01 -1.37
C GLU A 172 -24.64 15.55 -1.37
N CYS A 173 -23.61 16.07 -2.06
CA CYS A 173 -23.31 17.50 -2.19
C CYS A 173 -23.88 18.12 -3.47
#